data_AF-A0A4Y1ZKS5-F1
#
_entry.id   AF-A0A4Y1ZKS5-F1
#
_cell.length_a   1.000
_cell.length_b   1.000
_cell.length_c   1.000
_cell.angle_alpha   90.00
_cell.angle_beta   90.00
_cell.angle_gamma   90.00
#
_symmetry.space_group_name_H-M   'P 1'
#
loop_
_entity.id
_entity.type
_entity.pdbx_description
1 polymer ?
#
loop_
_entity_poly.entity_id
_entity_poly.type
_entity_poly.pdbx_seq_one_letter_code
_entity_poly.pdbx_strand_id
1 'polypeptide(L)'
;MVALRAAMRWLSRESLAKCTIHTNNQSALKALAPSQPNSTIARETLNIWSSLRTEVVISWVRGHSGVLGNEVADQLTRQGTHGSTLNINIDLPKSCLKKNLKKCSLEI
;
A
#
# COMPACT_ATOMS: atom_id res chain seq x y z
N MET A 1 -1.68 -3.63 1.64
CA MET A 1 -1.36 -4.92 2.28
C MET A 1 -0.65 -5.89 1.35
N VAL A 2 -1.19 -6.20 0.15
CA VAL A 2 -0.57 -7.15 -0.79
C VAL A 2 0.88 -6.80 -1.15
N ALA A 3 1.17 -5.53 -1.45
CA ALA A 3 2.53 -5.06 -1.73
C ALA A 3 3.50 -5.31 -0.56
N LEU A 4 3.03 -5.14 0.68
CA LEU A 4 3.83 -5.35 1.88
C LEU A 4 4.14 -6.84 2.09
N ARG A 5 3.16 -7.72 1.86
CA ARG A 5 3.38 -9.17 1.85
C ARG A 5 4.41 -9.58 0.79
N ALA A 6 4.32 -8.99 -0.41
CA ALA A 6 5.26 -9.27 -1.49
C ALA A 6 6.69 -8.84 -1.10
N ALA A 7 6.85 -7.66 -0.51
CA ALA A 7 8.13 -7.18 0.01
C ALA A 7 8.71 -8.14 1.06
N MET A 8 7.91 -8.59 2.04
CA MET A 8 8.36 -9.55 3.06
C MET A 8 8.80 -10.89 2.46
N ARG A 9 8.09 -11.41 1.44
CA ARG A 9 8.48 -12.63 0.71
C ARG A 9 9.75 -12.47 -0.11
N TRP A 10 9.99 -11.27 -0.63
CA TRP A 10 11.24 -10.98 -1.31
C TRP A 10 12.38 -10.96 -0.29
N LEU A 11 12.21 -10.24 0.83
CA LEU A 11 13.19 -10.19 1.91
C LEU A 11 13.53 -11.56 2.51
N SER A 12 12.60 -12.53 2.52
CA SER A 12 12.89 -13.88 3.01
C SER A 12 13.86 -14.67 2.12
N ARG A 13 14.12 -14.19 0.91
CA ARG A 13 15.04 -14.82 -0.07
C ARG A 13 16.38 -14.09 -0.16
N GLU A 14 16.45 -12.89 0.40
CA GLU A 14 17.61 -12.02 0.32
C GLU A 14 18.43 -12.08 1.60
N SER A 15 19.75 -11.91 1.46
CA SER A 15 20.67 -11.84 2.59
C SER A 15 20.99 -10.38 2.94
N LEU A 16 19.99 -9.65 3.45
CA LEU A 16 20.16 -8.28 3.92
C LEU A 16 20.28 -8.25 5.45
N ALA A 17 21.17 -7.42 5.98
CA ALA A 17 21.25 -7.18 7.42
C ALA A 17 20.07 -6.30 7.89
N LYS A 18 19.71 -5.28 7.09
CA LYS A 18 18.67 -4.31 7.41
C LYS A 18 17.94 -3.83 6.16
N CYS A 19 16.64 -3.56 6.29
CA CYS A 19 15.79 -3.00 5.25
C CYS A 19 14.83 -1.97 5.84
N THR A 20 14.62 -0.86 5.13
CA THR A 20 13.57 0.11 5.46
C THR A 20 12.50 0.10 4.37
N ILE A 21 11.25 -0.16 4.75
CA ILE A 21 10.09 -0.12 3.85
C ILE A 21 9.33 1.18 4.12
N HIS A 22 9.22 2.02 3.10
CA HIS A 22 8.39 3.23 3.13
C HIS A 22 7.02 2.92 2.54
N THR A 23 5.94 3.19 3.27
CA THR A 23 4.58 2.98 2.77
C THR A 23 3.67 4.17 3.09
N ASN A 24 2.87 4.60 2.11
CA ASN A 24 1.80 5.57 2.32
C ASN A 24 0.51 4.96 2.87
N ASN A 25 0.45 3.63 2.97
CA ASN A 25 -0.77 2.90 3.26
C ASN A 25 -0.99 2.74 4.78
N GLN A 26 -1.61 3.74 5.39
CA GLN A 26 -1.93 3.71 6.83
C GLN A 26 -2.82 2.54 7.24
N SER A 27 -3.76 2.11 6.37
CA SER A 27 -4.62 0.97 6.71
C SER A 27 -3.83 -0.35 6.75
N ALA A 28 -2.80 -0.49 5.90
CA ALA A 28 -1.90 -1.63 5.97
C ALA A 28 -1.08 -1.65 7.27
N LEU A 29 -0.59 -0.49 7.72
CA LEU A 29 0.13 -0.37 9.00
C LEU A 29 -0.78 -0.71 10.18
N LYS A 30 -2.00 -0.18 10.20
CA LYS A 30 -3.00 -0.50 11.23
C LYS A 30 -3.34 -2.00 11.26
N ALA A 31 -3.43 -2.64 10.10
CA ALA A 31 -3.71 -4.07 10.01
C ALA A 31 -2.53 -4.97 10.45
N LEU A 32 -1.30 -4.44 10.49
CA LEU A 32 -0.14 -5.12 11.07
C LEU A 32 0.07 -4.79 12.55
N ALA A 33 -0.74 -3.89 13.13
CA ALA A 33 -0.61 -3.53 14.53
C ALA A 33 -0.89 -4.74 15.46
N PRO A 34 -0.33 -4.78 16.67
CA PRO A 34 -0.41 -5.93 17.58
C PRO A 34 -1.82 -6.34 18.01
N SER A 35 -2.81 -5.45 17.84
CA SER A 35 -4.22 -5.75 18.10
C SER A 35 -4.80 -6.60 16.95
N GLN A 36 -4.71 -7.92 17.10
CA GLN A 36 -5.34 -8.97 16.28
C GLN A 36 -5.55 -8.64 14.78
N PRO A 37 -4.69 -9.14 13.88
CA PRO A 37 -4.90 -8.96 12.45
C PRO A 37 -6.18 -9.68 11.99
N ASN A 38 -7.24 -8.91 11.71
CA ASN A 38 -8.51 -9.44 11.20
C ASN A 38 -8.42 -10.04 9.78
N SER A 39 -7.28 -9.91 9.11
CA SER A 39 -7.05 -10.36 7.74
C SER A 39 -6.04 -11.49 7.66
N THR A 40 -6.36 -12.56 6.94
CA THR A 40 -5.43 -13.66 6.63
C THR A 40 -4.12 -13.16 6.04
N ILE A 41 -4.18 -12.17 5.14
CA ILE A 41 -3.00 -11.60 4.48
C ILE A 41 -2.12 -10.86 5.49
N ALA A 42 -2.71 -10.14 6.44
CA ALA A 42 -1.97 -9.45 7.49
C ALA A 42 -1.26 -10.45 8.42
N ARG A 43 -1.96 -11.52 8.82
CA ARG A 43 -1.38 -12.61 9.63
C ARG A 43 -0.23 -13.32 8.91
N GLU A 44 -0.40 -13.67 7.64
CA GLU A 44 0.70 -14.23 6.83
C GLU A 44 1.89 -13.28 6.75
N THR A 45 1.64 -11.99 6.56
CA THR A 45 2.70 -10.98 6.46
C THR A 45 3.48 -10.89 7.76
N LEU A 46 2.80 -10.90 8.92
CA LEU A 46 3.42 -10.91 10.24
C LEU A 46 4.23 -12.20 10.47
N ASN A 47 3.71 -13.37 10.09
CA ASN A 47 4.45 -14.63 10.23
C ASN A 47 5.74 -14.64 9.41
N ILE A 48 5.69 -14.12 8.18
CA ILE A 48 6.90 -13.99 7.36
C ILE A 48 7.85 -13.01 8.04
N TRP A 49 7.37 -11.82 8.41
CA TRP A 49 8.20 -10.81 9.06
C TRP A 49 8.90 -11.35 10.32
N SER A 50 8.18 -12.04 11.20
CA SER A 50 8.74 -12.63 12.42
C SER A 50 9.78 -13.73 12.19
N SER A 51 9.86 -14.31 10.98
CA SER A 51 10.86 -15.32 10.63
C SER A 51 12.04 -14.76 9.82
N LEU A 52 12.03 -13.46 9.49
CA LEU A 52 13.14 -12.82 8.79
C LEU A 52 14.36 -12.68 9.70
N ARG A 53 15.54 -12.92 9.12
CA ARG A 53 16.83 -12.57 9.74
C ARG A 53 17.17 -11.08 9.56
N THR A 54 16.61 -10.46 8.51
CA THR A 54 16.76 -9.05 8.18
C THR A 54 16.03 -8.18 9.21
N GLU A 55 16.71 -7.16 9.74
CA GLU A 55 16.04 -6.11 10.52
C GLU A 55 15.16 -5.26 9.58
N VAL A 56 13.84 -5.35 9.73
CA VAL A 56 12.90 -4.59 8.89
C VAL A 56 12.28 -3.44 9.67
N VAL A 57 12.49 -2.22 9.19
CA VAL A 57 11.84 -1.01 9.68
C VAL A 57 10.76 -0.59 8.70
N ILE A 58 9.51 -0.47 9.15
CA ILE A 58 8.42 0.04 8.32
C ILE A 58 8.10 1.47 8.76
N SER A 59 8.19 2.42 7.83
CA SER A 59 7.89 3.82 8.08
C SER A 59 6.70 4.29 7.23
N TRP A 60 5.86 5.12 7.85
CA TRP A 60 4.80 5.80 7.12
C TRP A 60 5.36 7.03 6.41
N VAL A 61 5.03 7.16 5.13
CA VAL A 61 5.30 8.37 4.34
C VAL A 61 3.99 8.97 3.86
N ARG A 62 3.90 10.29 3.81
CA ARG A 62 2.70 10.93 3.28
C ARG A 62 2.65 10.72 1.76
N GLY A 63 1.53 10.21 1.25
CA GLY A 63 1.31 10.08 -0.19
C GLY A 63 1.22 11.44 -0.88
N HIS A 64 1.59 11.51 -2.16
CA HIS A 64 1.48 12.72 -2.99
C HIS A 64 2.16 13.97 -2.37
N SER A 65 3.30 13.78 -1.71
CA SER A 65 4.03 14.84 -1.00
C SER A 65 5.38 15.19 -1.64
N GLY A 66 5.60 14.84 -2.90
CA GLY A 66 6.88 15.07 -3.60
C GLY A 66 7.94 14.00 -3.32
N VAL A 67 7.59 12.90 -2.65
CA VAL A 67 8.52 11.77 -2.43
C VAL A 67 8.56 10.92 -3.69
N LEU A 68 9.57 11.14 -4.53
CA LEU A 68 9.72 10.50 -5.83
C LEU A 68 9.51 8.98 -5.80
N GLY A 69 10.13 8.27 -4.86
CA GLY A 69 9.98 6.82 -4.74
C GLY A 69 8.55 6.36 -4.43
N ASN A 70 7.81 7.14 -3.64
CA ASN A 70 6.40 6.87 -3.38
C ASN A 70 5.53 7.15 -4.61
N GLU A 71 5.82 8.23 -5.35
CA GLU A 71 5.07 8.61 -6.55
C GLU A 71 5.24 7.58 -7.67
N VAL A 72 6.46 7.07 -7.87
CA VAL A 72 6.73 5.97 -8.80
C VAL A 72 5.98 4.70 -8.38
N ALA A 73 5.99 4.35 -7.09
CA ALA A 73 5.25 3.19 -6.59
C ALA A 73 3.72 3.34 -6.78
N ASP A 74 3.17 4.53 -6.56
CA ASP A 74 1.77 4.85 -6.79
C ASP A 74 1.44 4.77 -8.30
N GLN A 75 2.31 5.25 -9.18
CA GLN A 75 2.15 5.15 -10.63
C GLN A 75 2.15 3.69 -11.08
N LEU A 76 3.11 2.87 -10.62
CA LEU A 76 3.18 1.44 -10.94
C LEU A 76 1.92 0.70 -10.48
N THR A 77 1.40 1.04 -9.29
CA THR A 77 0.14 0.47 -8.79
C THR A 77 -1.04 0.85 -9.67
N ARG A 78 -1.12 2.11 -10.12
CA ARG A 78 -2.16 2.56 -11.07
C ARG A 78 -2.07 1.84 -12.40
N GLN A 79 -0.87 1.68 -12.96
CA GLN A 79 -0.66 0.95 -14.22
C GLN A 79 -1.07 -0.52 -14.11
N GLY A 80 -0.69 -1.19 -13.02
CA GLY A 80 -1.08 -2.59 -12.77
C GLY A 80 -2.60 -2.77 -12.57
N THR A 81 -3.27 -1.74 -12.03
CA THR A 81 -4.74 -1.73 -11.91
C THR A 81 -5.42 -1.45 -13.26
N HIS A 82 -4.83 -0.62 -14.11
CA HIS A 82 -5.39 -0.28 -15.41
C HIS A 82 -5.45 -1.47 -16.40
N GLY A 83 -4.54 -2.44 -16.26
CA GLY A 83 -4.60 -3.71 -17.00
C GLY A 83 -5.61 -4.73 -16.45
N SER A 84 -6.15 -4.48 -15.26
CA SER A 84 -7.15 -5.32 -14.59
C SER A 84 -8.48 -4.57 -14.57
N THR A 85 -9.24 -4.60 -15.68
CA THR A 85 -10.60 -4.05 -15.71
C THR A 85 -11.49 -4.85 -14.76
N LEU A 86 -11.48 -4.51 -13.48
CA LEU A 86 -12.50 -4.91 -12.54
C LEU A 86 -13.68 -3.96 -12.75
N ASN A 87 -14.69 -4.44 -13.49
CA ASN A 87 -16.01 -3.83 -13.47
C ASN A 87 -16.63 -4.10 -12.09
N ILE A 88 -16.20 -3.33 -11.10
CA ILE A 88 -16.81 -3.35 -9.78
C ILE A 88 -18.03 -2.46 -9.91
N ASN A 89 -19.21 -3.06 -10.11
CA ASN A 89 -20.47 -2.38 -9.89
C ASN A 89 -20.60 -2.12 -8.38
N ILE A 90 -19.94 -1.07 -7.91
CA ILE A 90 -20.18 -0.52 -6.58
C ILE A 90 -21.47 0.26 -6.72
N ASP A 91 -22.57 -0.28 -6.18
CA ASP A 91 -23.77 0.51 -5.89
C ASP A 91 -23.41 1.52 -4.81
N LEU A 92 -22.73 2.58 -5.24
CA LEU A 92 -22.21 3.61 -4.38
C LEU A 92 -23.39 4.52 -4.03
N PRO A 93 -23.69 4.74 -2.74
CA PRO A 93 -24.69 5.72 -2.34
C PRO A 93 -24.36 7.05 -3.01
N LYS A 94 -25.37 7.69 -3.63
CA LYS A 94 -25.22 8.95 -4.39
C LYS A 94 -24.49 10.07 -3.63
N SER A 95 -24.39 9.98 -2.29
CA SER A 95 -23.64 10.88 -1.43
C SER A 95 -22.12 10.85 -1.63
N CYS A 96 -21.53 9.75 -2.11
CA CYS A 96 -20.08 9.64 -2.32
C CYS A 96 -19.60 10.20 -3.67
N LEU A 97 -20.50 10.49 -4.61
CA LEU A 97 -20.18 11.05 -5.94
C LEU A 97 -19.93 12.57 -5.93
N LYS A 98 -20.22 13.27 -4.83
CA LYS A 98 -19.92 14.71 -4.69
C LYS A 98 -18.68 14.89 -3.83
N LYS A 99 -17.49 14.91 -4.46
CA LYS A 99 -16.38 15.75 -3.96
C LYS A 99 -15.23 16.10 -4.92
N ASN A 100 -15.19 15.65 -6.18
CA ASN A 100 -14.13 16.10 -7.11
C ASN A 100 -14.59 16.23 -8.58
N LEU A 101 -15.64 17.00 -8.84
CA LEU A 101 -16.00 17.45 -10.21
C LEU A 101 -15.93 18.98 -10.39
N LYS A 102 -15.23 19.70 -9.52
CA LYS A 102 -14.96 21.13 -9.71
C LYS A 102 -13.55 21.50 -9.28
N LYS A 103 -12.55 21.16 -10.11
CA LYS A 103 -11.38 22.03 -10.35
C LYS A 103 -10.58 21.64 -11.62
N CYS A 104 -11.27 21.52 -12.74
CA CYS A 104 -10.69 21.78 -14.05
C CYS A 104 -11.65 22.72 -14.78
N SER A 105 -11.68 23.97 -14.34
CA SER A 105 -12.14 25.05 -15.20
C SER A 105 -10.91 25.90 -15.46
N LEU A 106 -10.67 26.09 -16.74
CA LEU A 106 -9.68 26.93 -17.39
C LEU A 106 -9.12 28.05 -16.51
N GLU A 107 -7.80 28.20 -16.54
CA GLU A 107 -7.19 29.49 -16.81
C GLU A 107 -5.94 29.23 -17.67
N ILE A 108 -5.95 29.87 -18.82
CA ILE A 108 -4.82 30.06 -19.75
C ILE A 108 -3.83 31.02 -19.08
#